data_AF-A0A0U5G016-F1
#
_entry.id   AF-A0A0U5G016-F1
#
_cell.length_a   1.000
_cell.length_b   1.000
_cell.length_c   1.000
_cell.angle_alpha   90.00
_cell.angle_beta   90.00
_cell.angle_gamma   90.00
#
_symmetry.space_group_name_H-M   'P 1'
#
loop_
_entity.id
_entity.type
_entity.pdbx_description
1 polymer ?
#
loop_
_entity_poly.entity_id
_entity_poly.type
_entity_poly.pdbx_seq_one_letter_code
_entity_poly.pdbx_strand_id
1 'polypeptide(L)'
;MLNLKSQRQDAIFTEAVELLKSAELSASCNRMAAGKLVTTCQSIGRKPKTSADPGTYNTLDYVRSLYAARLAICEITGAGSSIPSSCLSVNASPSQKRAFWPFYSKETSADSDTENVSRSDLEHCLQSLESRPQWWTSYSNSRQNAVVICQASRAEKEKEEILELYKAMLQSAGRMNHGLWDALRMAAEESARYRAFAEATERLKNGILRDLEESKSTFQTTFELVAQGFETQYRSLAETLTSTLGNLQRGVTGLEKDIQSSSSEINSLRQALRAVHNETLRRSDEIAWTQKQNTAMNSELALSLKSQLQSVTENEIAKLGENVGDFSTSLEWLQGRVGQMLEQGESASKVGISSTV
;
A
#
# COMPACT_ATOMS: atom_id res chain seq x y z
N MET A 1 80.33 -28.20 0.83
CA MET A 1 79.87 -29.40 0.09
C MET A 1 79.09 -29.08 -1.19
N LEU A 2 78.19 -28.08 -1.22
CA LEU A 2 77.41 -27.72 -2.43
C LEU A 2 78.29 -27.28 -3.62
N ASN A 3 79.31 -26.45 -3.37
CA ASN A 3 80.22 -25.95 -4.41
C ASN A 3 81.00 -27.09 -5.11
N LEU A 4 81.48 -28.08 -4.35
CA LEU A 4 82.22 -29.23 -4.90
C LEU A 4 81.32 -30.14 -5.78
N LYS A 5 80.03 -30.27 -5.44
CA LYS A 5 79.06 -31.04 -6.23
C LYS A 5 78.73 -30.34 -7.55
N SER A 6 78.57 -29.02 -7.52
CA SER A 6 78.37 -28.20 -8.73
C SER A 6 79.58 -28.32 -9.65
N GLN A 7 80.79 -28.09 -9.12
CA GLN A 7 82.03 -28.16 -9.90
C GLN A 7 82.25 -29.53 -10.55
N ARG A 8 81.89 -30.62 -9.86
CA ARG A 8 81.95 -31.98 -10.42
C ARG A 8 80.92 -32.19 -11.53
N GLN A 9 79.70 -31.65 -11.39
CA GLN A 9 78.69 -31.73 -12.44
C GLN A 9 79.13 -30.92 -13.67
N ASP A 10 79.66 -29.72 -13.46
CA ASP A 10 80.15 -28.85 -14.54
C ASP A 10 81.23 -29.56 -15.36
N ALA A 11 82.20 -30.22 -14.72
CA ALA A 11 83.22 -31.00 -15.41
C ALA A 11 82.63 -32.14 -16.26
N ILE A 12 81.65 -32.87 -15.74
CA ILE A 12 80.97 -33.97 -16.46
C ILE A 12 80.17 -33.44 -17.66
N PHE A 13 79.54 -32.27 -17.51
CA PHE A 13 78.84 -31.62 -18.62
C PHE A 13 79.81 -31.14 -19.70
N THR A 14 80.94 -30.52 -19.32
CA THR A 14 81.97 -30.10 -20.27
C THR A 14 82.50 -31.30 -21.06
N GLU A 15 82.87 -32.38 -20.37
CA GLU A 15 83.36 -33.61 -21.01
C GLU A 15 82.29 -34.23 -21.93
N ALA A 16 81.03 -34.32 -21.48
CA ALA A 16 79.94 -34.84 -22.31
C ALA A 16 79.72 -34.00 -23.58
N VAL A 17 79.81 -32.66 -23.49
CA VAL A 17 79.66 -31.75 -24.64
C VAL A 17 80.80 -31.96 -25.63
N GLU A 18 82.04 -32.10 -25.16
CA GLU A 18 83.19 -32.38 -26.02
C GLU A 18 83.03 -33.71 -26.77
N LEU A 19 82.61 -34.77 -26.06
CA LEU A 19 82.33 -36.09 -26.64
C LEU A 19 81.23 -36.03 -27.71
N LEU A 20 80.12 -35.32 -27.43
CA LEU A 20 79.01 -35.18 -28.37
C LEU A 20 79.41 -34.35 -29.60
N LYS A 21 80.17 -33.27 -29.43
CA LYS A 21 80.69 -32.47 -30.53
C LYS A 21 81.63 -33.28 -31.43
N SER A 22 82.49 -34.11 -30.84
CA SER A 22 83.35 -35.04 -31.59
C SER A 22 82.51 -36.04 -32.41
N ALA A 23 81.46 -36.61 -31.81
CA ALA A 23 80.56 -37.53 -32.50
C ALA A 23 79.74 -36.86 -33.61
N GLU A 24 79.35 -35.60 -33.44
CA GLU A 24 78.62 -34.81 -34.43
C GLU A 24 79.46 -34.53 -35.69
N LEU A 25 80.74 -34.24 -35.50
CA LEU A 25 81.72 -33.98 -36.57
C LEU A 25 82.19 -35.25 -37.28
N SER A 26 81.89 -36.43 -36.71
CA SER A 26 82.28 -37.74 -37.26
C SER A 26 81.29 -38.24 -38.33
N ALA A 27 81.49 -39.47 -38.83
CA ALA A 27 80.59 -40.14 -39.76
C ALA A 27 79.14 -40.20 -39.25
N SER A 28 78.17 -40.27 -40.17
CA SER A 28 76.72 -40.30 -39.86
C SER A 28 76.33 -41.39 -38.86
N CYS A 29 77.03 -42.53 -38.89
CA CYS A 29 76.88 -43.64 -37.94
C CYS A 29 77.15 -43.21 -36.49
N ASN A 30 78.24 -42.45 -36.25
CA ASN A 30 78.62 -41.95 -34.93
C ASN A 30 77.57 -40.97 -34.39
N ARG A 31 77.11 -40.04 -35.25
CA ARG A 31 76.07 -39.06 -34.91
C ARG A 31 74.77 -39.74 -34.50
N MET A 32 74.34 -40.76 -35.26
CA MET A 32 73.13 -41.52 -34.96
C MET A 32 73.24 -42.28 -33.64
N ALA A 33 74.37 -42.99 -33.42
CA ALA A 33 74.61 -43.71 -32.18
C ALA A 33 74.60 -42.76 -30.96
N ALA A 34 75.27 -41.61 -31.07
CA ALA A 34 75.31 -40.59 -30.01
C ALA A 34 73.92 -39.98 -29.75
N GLY A 35 73.17 -39.61 -30.79
CA GLY A 35 71.81 -39.08 -30.65
C GLY A 35 70.86 -40.08 -29.99
N LYS A 36 70.95 -41.37 -30.37
CA LYS A 36 70.15 -42.43 -29.75
C LYS A 36 70.56 -42.66 -28.29
N LEU A 37 71.86 -42.57 -27.97
CA LEU A 37 72.34 -42.68 -26.60
C LEU A 37 71.76 -41.59 -25.71
N VAL A 38 71.83 -40.32 -26.14
CA VAL A 38 71.31 -39.17 -25.38
C VAL A 38 69.82 -39.34 -25.10
N THR A 39 69.02 -39.54 -26.15
CA THR A 39 67.56 -39.69 -26.04
C THR A 39 67.16 -40.88 -25.18
N THR A 40 67.82 -42.03 -25.36
CA THR A 40 67.54 -43.22 -24.55
C THR A 40 67.91 -43.00 -23.09
N CYS A 41 69.08 -42.40 -22.80
CA CYS A 41 69.49 -42.14 -21.43
C CYS A 41 68.61 -41.10 -20.72
N GLN A 42 68.11 -40.08 -21.42
CA GLN A 42 67.12 -39.15 -20.87
C GLN A 42 65.81 -39.84 -20.45
N SER A 43 65.40 -40.91 -21.15
CA SER A 43 64.15 -41.62 -20.83
C SER A 43 64.24 -42.55 -19.61
N ILE A 44 65.46 -42.89 -19.16
CA ILE A 44 65.69 -43.86 -18.08
C ILE A 44 65.61 -43.18 -16.70
N GLY A 45 64.62 -43.60 -15.91
CA GLY A 45 64.40 -43.11 -14.53
C GLY A 45 63.12 -42.29 -14.35
N ARG A 46 62.28 -42.16 -15.38
CA ARG A 46 61.04 -41.35 -15.38
C ARG A 46 59.94 -41.79 -14.40
N LYS A 47 60.04 -42.97 -13.76
CA LYS A 47 59.00 -43.48 -12.86
C LYS A 47 59.30 -43.12 -11.40
N PRO A 48 58.37 -42.47 -10.67
CA PRO A 48 58.56 -42.24 -9.25
C PRO A 48 58.35 -43.58 -8.53
N LYS A 49 59.42 -44.18 -7.99
CA LYS A 49 59.34 -45.17 -6.91
C LYS A 49 60.69 -45.39 -6.23
N THR A 50 60.59 -45.37 -4.90
CA THR A 50 61.53 -45.78 -3.83
C THR A 50 62.82 -46.48 -4.26
N SER A 51 63.95 -45.86 -3.90
CA SER A 51 65.32 -46.42 -3.79
C SER A 51 65.84 -47.23 -4.98
N ALA A 52 66.83 -46.67 -5.69
CA ALA A 52 67.79 -47.34 -6.59
C ALA A 52 67.37 -48.74 -7.08
N ASP A 53 66.43 -48.79 -8.02
CA ASP A 53 65.96 -50.02 -8.64
C ASP A 53 67.12 -50.71 -9.42
N PRO A 54 67.46 -51.98 -9.13
CA PRO A 54 68.40 -52.79 -9.91
C PRO A 54 68.07 -52.80 -11.43
N GLY A 55 66.79 -52.64 -11.79
CA GLY A 55 66.34 -52.54 -13.18
C GLY A 55 66.91 -51.34 -13.93
N THR A 56 67.11 -50.20 -13.25
CA THR A 56 67.69 -48.99 -13.86
C THR A 56 69.17 -49.16 -14.18
N TYR A 57 69.93 -49.76 -13.27
CA TYR A 57 71.34 -50.04 -13.50
C TYR A 57 71.55 -50.98 -14.69
N ASN A 58 70.81 -52.09 -14.73
CA ASN A 58 70.87 -53.06 -15.83
C ASN A 58 70.47 -52.45 -17.18
N THR A 59 69.50 -51.54 -17.19
CA THR A 59 69.08 -50.84 -18.41
C THR A 59 70.17 -49.87 -18.88
N LEU A 60 70.80 -49.11 -17.97
CA LEU A 60 71.90 -48.22 -18.30
C LEU A 60 73.12 -48.97 -18.82
N ASP A 61 73.45 -50.10 -18.19
CA ASP A 61 74.57 -50.94 -18.62
C ASP A 61 74.35 -51.49 -20.04
N TYR A 62 73.14 -52.01 -20.31
CA TYR A 62 72.77 -52.44 -21.65
C TYR A 62 72.85 -51.31 -22.68
N VAL A 63 72.30 -50.13 -22.37
CA VAL A 63 72.31 -48.97 -23.29
C VAL A 63 73.73 -48.48 -23.58
N ARG A 64 74.59 -48.42 -22.56
CA ARG A 64 76.01 -48.06 -22.71
C ARG A 64 76.75 -49.07 -23.58
N SER A 65 76.53 -50.36 -23.34
CA SER A 65 77.13 -51.44 -24.11
C SER A 65 76.64 -51.46 -25.57
N LEU A 66 75.36 -51.19 -25.81
CA LEU A 66 74.79 -51.13 -27.15
C LEU A 66 75.35 -49.95 -27.96
N TYR A 67 75.43 -48.77 -27.36
CA TYR A 67 76.10 -47.61 -27.98
C TYR A 67 77.56 -47.91 -28.30
N ALA A 68 78.28 -48.50 -27.35
CA ALA A 68 79.69 -48.81 -27.52
C ALA A 68 79.93 -49.81 -28.65
N ALA A 69 79.08 -50.85 -28.76
CA ALA A 69 79.14 -51.80 -29.86
C ALA A 69 78.85 -51.13 -31.20
N ARG A 70 77.83 -50.27 -31.27
CA ARG A 70 77.50 -49.48 -32.46
C ARG A 70 78.65 -48.59 -32.89
N LEU A 71 79.27 -47.86 -31.95
CA LEU A 71 80.38 -46.97 -32.26
C LEU A 71 81.61 -47.75 -32.73
N ALA A 72 81.90 -48.89 -32.11
CA ALA A 72 82.95 -49.79 -32.58
C ALA A 72 82.69 -50.32 -34.00
N ILE A 73 81.45 -50.71 -34.32
CA ILE A 73 81.07 -51.11 -35.68
C ILE A 73 81.26 -49.95 -36.67
N CYS A 74 80.91 -48.72 -36.30
CA CYS A 74 81.13 -47.54 -37.13
C CYS A 74 82.64 -47.33 -37.42
N GLU A 75 83.50 -47.45 -36.41
CA GLU A 75 84.95 -47.30 -36.54
C GLU A 75 85.58 -48.42 -37.37
N ILE A 76 85.15 -49.67 -37.18
CA ILE A 76 85.57 -50.83 -37.99
C ILE A 76 85.26 -50.60 -39.46
N THR A 77 84.03 -50.16 -39.74
CA THR A 77 83.58 -49.88 -41.11
C THR A 77 84.34 -48.68 -41.70
N GLY A 78 84.57 -47.63 -40.90
CA GLY A 78 85.35 -46.46 -41.29
C GLY A 78 86.81 -46.77 -41.60
N ALA A 79 87.39 -47.79 -40.95
CA ALA A 79 88.72 -48.31 -41.23
C ALA A 79 88.76 -49.29 -42.43
N GLY A 80 87.64 -49.50 -43.15
CA GLY A 80 87.55 -50.39 -44.31
C GLY A 80 87.50 -51.88 -43.98
N SER A 81 87.28 -52.24 -42.72
CA SER A 81 87.10 -53.64 -42.30
C SER A 81 85.64 -54.06 -42.41
N SER A 82 85.39 -55.34 -42.72
CA SER A 82 84.03 -55.89 -42.73
C SER A 82 83.47 -56.06 -41.33
N ILE A 83 82.17 -55.78 -41.19
CA ILE A 83 81.42 -55.98 -39.94
C ILE A 83 81.26 -57.50 -39.69
N PRO A 84 81.53 -58.01 -38.48
CA PRO A 84 81.22 -59.39 -38.11
C PRO A 84 79.74 -59.73 -38.31
N SER A 85 79.43 -60.94 -38.77
CA SER A 85 78.04 -61.36 -39.06
C SER A 85 77.11 -61.29 -37.83
N SER A 86 77.65 -61.60 -36.65
CA SER A 86 77.01 -61.48 -35.33
C SER A 86 76.65 -60.04 -34.94
N CYS A 87 77.27 -59.03 -35.56
CA CYS A 87 77.06 -57.62 -35.27
C CYS A 87 76.11 -56.92 -36.26
N LEU A 88 75.60 -57.64 -37.28
CA LEU A 88 74.75 -57.04 -38.32
C LEU A 88 73.44 -56.47 -37.75
N SER A 89 72.83 -57.14 -36.76
CA SER A 89 71.62 -56.69 -36.07
C SER A 89 71.87 -55.53 -35.10
N VAL A 90 73.13 -55.29 -34.71
CA VAL A 90 73.54 -54.24 -33.78
C VAL A 90 73.88 -52.93 -34.51
N ASN A 91 74.25 -53.01 -35.79
CA ASN A 91 74.75 -51.89 -36.58
C ASN A 91 73.78 -50.70 -36.61
N ALA A 92 74.28 -49.49 -36.34
CA ALA A 92 73.53 -48.24 -36.38
C ALA A 92 73.35 -47.70 -37.81
N SER A 93 72.98 -48.57 -38.76
CA SER A 93 72.69 -48.14 -40.12
C SER A 93 71.34 -47.42 -40.15
N PRO A 94 71.20 -46.33 -40.93
CA PRO A 94 69.87 -45.83 -41.26
C PRO A 94 69.09 -47.00 -41.86
N SER A 95 67.93 -47.30 -41.30
CA SER A 95 66.99 -48.22 -41.89
C SER A 95 66.69 -47.73 -43.30
N GLN A 96 67.33 -48.30 -44.33
CA GLN A 96 66.92 -48.14 -45.72
C GLN A 96 65.63 -48.97 -45.92
N LYS A 97 64.56 -48.62 -45.21
CA LYS A 97 63.22 -48.97 -45.68
C LYS A 97 62.99 -48.11 -46.92
N ARG A 98 63.44 -48.62 -48.07
CA ARG A 98 62.98 -48.20 -49.40
C ARG A 98 61.47 -48.46 -49.46
N ALA A 99 60.68 -47.54 -48.93
CA ALA A 99 59.24 -47.48 -49.17
C ALA A 99 59.01 -46.51 -50.33
N PHE A 100 59.12 -47.04 -51.55
CA PHE A 100 58.79 -46.37 -52.80
C PHE A 100 57.25 -46.32 -52.98
N TRP A 101 56.51 -45.66 -52.09
CA TRP A 101 55.09 -45.39 -52.30
C TRP A 101 54.71 -44.07 -51.62
N PRO A 102 54.41 -42.99 -52.38
CA PRO A 102 53.74 -41.83 -51.83
C PRO A 102 52.24 -42.11 -51.77
N PHE A 103 51.54 -41.44 -50.86
CA PHE A 103 50.09 -41.42 -50.64
C PHE A 103 49.56 -42.34 -49.52
N TYR A 104 49.04 -41.65 -48.50
CA TYR A 104 48.22 -42.12 -47.36
C TYR A 104 48.97 -42.79 -46.20
N SER A 105 49.54 -41.98 -45.31
CA SER A 105 49.36 -42.22 -43.87
C SER A 105 49.39 -40.93 -43.07
N LYS A 106 48.35 -40.83 -42.25
CA LYS A 106 47.96 -39.78 -41.31
C LYS A 106 49.03 -39.58 -40.24
N GLU A 107 49.28 -38.32 -39.89
CA GLU A 107 50.06 -37.91 -38.72
C GLU A 107 49.73 -38.77 -37.50
N THR A 108 50.65 -39.67 -37.18
CA THR A 108 50.74 -40.33 -35.89
C THR A 108 52.21 -40.28 -35.51
N SER A 109 52.51 -39.35 -34.59
CA SER A 109 53.64 -39.32 -33.67
C SER A 109 54.88 -40.11 -34.09
N ALA A 110 55.92 -39.35 -34.44
CA ALA A 110 57.30 -39.77 -34.25
C ALA A 110 57.49 -40.39 -32.85
N ASP A 111 58.39 -41.38 -32.79
CA ASP A 111 58.95 -42.00 -31.58
C ASP A 111 58.33 -43.34 -31.13
N SER A 112 58.63 -44.42 -31.87
CA SER A 112 58.99 -45.72 -31.27
C SER A 112 59.46 -46.75 -32.32
N ASP A 113 60.33 -46.38 -33.28
CA ASP A 113 61.19 -47.41 -33.90
C ASP A 113 62.30 -47.74 -32.88
N THR A 114 61.89 -48.44 -31.83
CA THR A 114 62.79 -49.10 -30.90
C THR A 114 63.36 -50.28 -31.68
N GLU A 115 64.51 -50.06 -32.32
CA GLU A 115 65.47 -51.13 -32.61
C GLU A 115 65.82 -51.81 -31.28
N ASN A 116 64.94 -52.70 -30.82
CA ASN A 116 65.14 -53.52 -29.64
C ASN A 116 66.06 -54.67 -30.05
N VAL A 117 67.35 -54.35 -30.23
CA VAL A 117 68.41 -55.36 -30.34
C VAL A 117 68.29 -56.27 -29.12
N SER A 118 68.11 -57.58 -29.32
CA SER A 118 67.99 -58.46 -28.15
C SER A 118 69.30 -58.46 -27.36
N ARG A 119 69.25 -58.73 -26.05
CA ARG A 119 70.48 -58.85 -25.24
C ARG A 119 71.40 -59.96 -25.77
N SER A 120 70.81 -61.05 -26.25
CA SER A 120 71.54 -62.16 -26.87
C SER A 120 72.27 -61.73 -28.13
N ASP A 121 71.66 -60.91 -28.99
CA ASP A 121 72.30 -60.40 -30.21
C ASP A 121 73.48 -59.50 -29.87
N LEU A 122 73.30 -58.63 -28.86
CA LEU A 122 74.39 -57.79 -28.38
C LEU A 122 75.54 -58.64 -27.82
N GLU A 123 75.25 -59.64 -27.00
CA GLU A 123 76.28 -60.54 -26.42
C GLU A 123 77.08 -61.28 -27.51
N HIS A 124 76.42 -61.81 -28.54
CA HIS A 124 77.11 -62.44 -29.67
C HIS A 124 77.98 -61.47 -30.46
N CYS A 125 77.51 -60.23 -30.64
CA CYS A 125 78.32 -59.18 -31.24
C CYS A 125 79.55 -58.85 -30.37
N LEU A 126 79.37 -58.73 -29.05
CA LEU A 126 80.46 -58.44 -28.10
C LEU A 126 81.54 -59.53 -28.13
N GLN A 127 81.15 -60.81 -28.15
CA GLN A 127 82.09 -61.93 -28.33
C GLN A 127 82.92 -61.79 -29.61
N SER A 128 82.31 -61.27 -30.68
CA SER A 128 83.02 -61.06 -31.95
C SER A 128 83.92 -59.83 -31.91
N LEU A 129 83.53 -58.76 -31.22
CA LEU A 129 84.39 -57.60 -30.97
C LEU A 129 85.59 -57.95 -30.07
N GLU A 130 85.43 -58.87 -29.12
CA GLU A 130 86.51 -59.37 -28.26
C GLU A 130 87.57 -60.16 -29.03
N SER A 131 87.21 -60.77 -30.17
CA SER A 131 88.13 -61.58 -30.98
C SER A 131 89.33 -60.79 -31.56
N ARG A 132 89.26 -59.45 -31.58
CA ARG A 132 90.34 -58.59 -32.07
C ARG A 132 90.63 -57.44 -31.11
N PRO A 133 91.88 -57.26 -30.63
CA PRO A 133 92.22 -56.22 -29.66
C PRO A 133 91.81 -54.80 -30.05
N GLN A 134 91.97 -54.44 -31.32
CA GLN A 134 91.58 -53.12 -31.85
C GLN A 134 90.08 -52.85 -31.75
N TRP A 135 89.24 -53.87 -31.97
CA TRP A 135 87.79 -53.75 -31.89
C TRP A 135 87.32 -53.64 -30.44
N TRP A 136 87.90 -54.47 -29.57
CA TRP A 136 87.65 -54.41 -28.14
C TRP A 136 88.08 -53.07 -27.51
N THR A 137 89.20 -52.50 -27.96
CA THR A 137 89.68 -51.19 -27.51
C THR A 137 88.70 -50.08 -27.87
N SER A 138 88.22 -50.07 -29.12
CA SER A 138 87.17 -49.14 -29.57
C SER A 138 85.90 -49.26 -28.73
N TYR A 139 85.40 -50.49 -28.53
CA TYR A 139 84.24 -50.76 -27.69
C TYR A 139 84.43 -50.26 -26.25
N SER A 140 85.53 -50.64 -25.60
CA SER A 140 85.76 -50.32 -24.19
C SER A 140 85.94 -48.82 -23.94
N ASN A 141 86.57 -48.09 -24.85
CA ASN A 141 86.65 -46.62 -24.80
C ASN A 141 85.28 -45.99 -24.98
N SER A 142 84.53 -46.43 -25.99
CA SER A 142 83.18 -45.96 -26.27
C SER A 142 82.22 -46.21 -25.10
N ARG A 143 82.35 -47.34 -24.40
CA ARG A 143 81.55 -47.66 -23.21
C ARG A 143 81.83 -46.72 -22.05
N GLN A 144 83.08 -46.27 -21.86
CA GLN A 144 83.43 -45.27 -20.86
C GLN A 144 82.82 -43.90 -21.21
N ASN A 145 82.95 -43.47 -22.46
CA ASN A 145 82.32 -42.23 -22.95
C ASN A 145 80.80 -42.26 -22.73
N ALA A 146 80.17 -43.42 -22.93
CA ALA A 146 78.74 -43.59 -22.69
C ALA A 146 78.32 -43.37 -21.24
N VAL A 147 79.19 -43.66 -20.26
CA VAL A 147 78.92 -43.39 -18.84
C VAL A 147 78.75 -41.89 -18.62
N VAL A 148 79.69 -41.09 -19.14
CA VAL A 148 79.72 -39.63 -19.02
C VAL A 148 78.53 -39.00 -19.74
N ILE A 149 78.30 -39.38 -21.00
CA ILE A 149 77.17 -38.87 -21.80
C ILE A 149 75.83 -39.19 -21.13
N CYS A 150 75.63 -40.42 -20.66
CA CYS A 150 74.36 -40.80 -20.00
C CYS A 150 74.18 -40.12 -18.65
N GLN A 151 75.26 -39.86 -17.92
CA GLN A 151 75.18 -39.10 -16.66
C GLN A 151 74.76 -37.66 -16.92
N ALA A 152 75.40 -36.98 -17.87
CA ALA A 152 75.04 -35.61 -18.26
C ALA A 152 73.61 -35.53 -18.82
N SER A 153 73.24 -36.47 -19.71
CA SER A 153 71.92 -36.52 -20.34
C SER A 153 70.79 -36.68 -19.31
N ARG A 154 70.97 -37.56 -18.33
CA ARG A 154 69.99 -37.77 -17.25
C ARG A 154 69.88 -36.55 -16.32
N ALA A 155 71.02 -35.95 -15.97
CA ALA A 155 71.05 -34.76 -15.13
C ALA A 155 70.36 -33.57 -15.83
N GLU A 156 70.56 -33.38 -17.13
CA GLU A 156 69.86 -32.32 -17.88
C GLU A 156 68.36 -32.57 -17.96
N LYS A 157 67.94 -33.83 -18.15
CA LYS A 157 66.52 -34.16 -18.15
C LYS A 157 65.86 -33.91 -16.80
N GLU A 158 66.51 -34.31 -15.71
CA GLU A 158 66.03 -34.05 -14.35
C GLU A 158 65.88 -32.55 -14.09
N LYS A 159 66.84 -31.73 -14.52
CA LYS A 159 66.78 -30.27 -14.42
C LYS A 159 65.61 -29.69 -15.20
N GLU A 160 65.38 -30.12 -16.44
CA GLU A 160 64.25 -29.64 -17.24
C GLU A 160 62.90 -30.01 -16.58
N GLU A 161 62.77 -31.23 -16.04
CA GLU A 161 61.57 -31.67 -15.32
C GLU A 161 61.30 -30.82 -14.06
N ILE A 162 62.35 -30.49 -13.30
CA ILE A 162 62.23 -29.60 -12.13
C ILE A 162 61.80 -28.18 -12.57
N LEU A 163 62.35 -27.67 -13.67
CA LEU A 163 61.98 -26.36 -14.20
C LEU A 163 60.52 -26.33 -14.70
N GLU A 164 60.07 -27.38 -15.39
CA GLU A 164 58.66 -27.52 -15.81
C GLU A 164 57.72 -27.55 -14.61
N LEU A 165 58.07 -28.29 -13.56
CA LEU A 165 57.30 -28.33 -12.32
C LEU A 165 57.21 -26.94 -11.66
N TYR A 166 58.33 -26.22 -11.57
CA TYR A 166 58.36 -24.88 -11.01
C TYR A 166 57.49 -23.89 -11.81
N LYS A 167 57.54 -23.95 -13.15
CA LYS A 167 56.66 -23.16 -14.02
C LYS A 167 55.18 -23.47 -13.76
N ALA A 168 54.82 -24.74 -13.64
CA ALA A 168 53.45 -25.16 -13.35
C ALA A 168 52.96 -24.66 -11.97
N MET A 169 53.83 -24.70 -10.95
CA MET A 169 53.54 -24.16 -9.63
C MET A 169 53.31 -22.65 -9.65
N LEU A 170 54.19 -21.89 -10.31
CA LEU A 170 54.04 -20.43 -10.44
C LEU A 170 52.75 -20.05 -11.17
N GLN A 171 52.39 -20.76 -12.24
CA GLN A 171 51.13 -20.54 -12.94
C GLN A 171 49.92 -20.81 -12.05
N SER A 172 49.97 -21.88 -11.24
CA SER A 172 48.90 -22.20 -10.29
C SER A 172 48.76 -21.13 -9.21
N ALA A 173 49.89 -20.68 -8.63
CA ALA A 173 49.91 -19.60 -7.64
C ALA A 173 49.36 -18.29 -8.22
N GLY A 174 49.71 -17.96 -9.47
CA GLY A 174 49.16 -16.80 -10.19
C GLY A 174 47.63 -16.87 -10.34
N ARG A 175 47.10 -18.03 -10.76
CA ARG A 175 45.64 -18.24 -10.86
C ARG A 175 44.94 -18.15 -9.51
N MET A 176 45.54 -18.71 -8.46
CA MET A 176 44.98 -18.65 -7.11
C MET A 176 44.96 -17.22 -6.57
N ASN A 177 46.04 -16.46 -6.76
CA ASN A 177 46.09 -15.06 -6.37
C ASN A 177 45.03 -14.23 -7.11
N HIS A 178 44.86 -14.44 -8.43
CA HIS A 178 43.79 -13.80 -9.19
C HIS A 178 42.40 -14.13 -8.63
N GLY A 179 42.11 -15.41 -8.37
CA GLY A 179 40.84 -15.84 -7.78
C GLY A 179 40.59 -15.22 -6.40
N LEU A 180 41.62 -15.07 -5.57
CA LEU A 180 41.54 -14.38 -4.29
C LEU A 180 41.17 -12.89 -4.46
N TRP A 181 41.80 -12.19 -5.40
CA TRP A 181 41.49 -10.79 -5.68
C TRP A 181 40.07 -10.59 -6.20
N ASP A 182 39.58 -11.51 -7.03
CA ASP A 182 38.19 -11.47 -7.49
C ASP A 182 37.21 -11.74 -6.35
N ALA A 183 37.48 -12.74 -5.51
CA ALA A 183 36.65 -13.04 -4.33
C ALA A 183 36.61 -11.85 -3.37
N LEU A 184 37.74 -11.19 -3.12
CA LEU A 184 37.81 -10.00 -2.28
C LEU A 184 36.99 -8.84 -2.87
N ARG A 185 37.07 -8.64 -4.19
CA ARG A 185 36.29 -7.61 -4.90
C ARG A 185 34.79 -7.87 -4.79
N MET A 186 34.35 -9.11 -5.02
CA MET A 186 32.95 -9.51 -4.89
C MET A 186 32.44 -9.33 -3.46
N ALA A 187 33.22 -9.74 -2.45
CA ALA A 187 32.87 -9.54 -1.04
C ALA A 187 32.76 -8.05 -0.66
N ALA A 188 33.65 -7.21 -1.19
CA ALA A 188 33.58 -5.76 -0.98
C ALA A 188 32.32 -5.14 -1.61
N GLU A 189 31.96 -5.56 -2.83
CA GLU A 189 30.74 -5.11 -3.50
C GLU A 189 29.47 -5.57 -2.76
N GLU A 190 29.41 -6.83 -2.34
CA GLU A 190 28.31 -7.38 -1.56
C GLU A 190 28.16 -6.64 -0.21
N SER A 191 29.27 -6.40 0.49
CA SER A 191 29.28 -5.62 1.73
C SER A 191 28.73 -4.20 1.53
N ALA A 192 29.10 -3.54 0.42
CA ALA A 192 28.57 -2.22 0.08
C ALA A 192 27.05 -2.24 -0.14
N ARG A 193 26.53 -3.27 -0.81
CA ARG A 193 25.08 -3.44 -1.01
C ARG A 193 24.34 -3.67 0.31
N TYR A 194 24.87 -4.51 1.19
CA TYR A 194 24.29 -4.73 2.53
C TYR A 194 24.26 -3.44 3.35
N ARG A 195 25.34 -2.65 3.34
CA ARG A 195 25.36 -1.35 4.02
C ARG A 195 24.31 -0.41 3.46
N ALA A 196 24.21 -0.28 2.13
CA ALA A 196 23.21 0.56 1.50
C ALA A 196 21.76 0.14 1.87
N PHE A 197 21.49 -1.17 1.93
CA PHE A 197 20.20 -1.69 2.37
C PHE A 197 19.92 -1.39 3.85
N ALA A 198 20.91 -1.57 4.73
CA ALA A 198 20.77 -1.26 6.15
C ALA A 198 20.50 0.23 6.36
N GLU A 199 21.22 1.11 5.65
CA GLU A 199 20.96 2.55 5.67
C GLU A 199 19.57 2.90 5.14
N ALA A 200 19.13 2.29 4.03
CA ALA A 200 17.79 2.52 3.49
C ALA A 200 16.70 2.07 4.48
N THR A 201 16.91 0.94 5.16
CA THR A 201 16.01 0.42 6.19
C THR A 201 15.93 1.37 7.38
N GLU A 202 17.07 1.87 7.86
CA GLU A 202 17.11 2.83 8.96
C GLU A 202 16.43 4.15 8.59
N ARG A 203 16.66 4.65 7.36
CA ARG A 203 15.95 5.82 6.82
C ARG A 203 14.44 5.59 6.78
N LEU A 204 13.98 4.44 6.31
CA LEU A 204 12.56 4.10 6.28
C LEU A 204 11.95 4.06 7.68
N LYS A 205 12.62 3.40 8.63
CA LYS A 205 12.19 3.34 10.04
C LYS A 205 12.03 4.74 10.62
N ASN A 206 13.01 5.60 10.41
CA ASN A 206 13.01 6.96 10.94
C ASN A 206 11.94 7.84 10.23
N GLY A 207 11.69 7.60 8.94
CA GLY A 207 10.58 8.21 8.21
C GLY A 207 9.23 7.85 8.82
N ILE A 208 8.96 6.56 9.03
CA ILE A 208 7.70 6.07 9.63
C ILE A 208 7.48 6.66 11.03
N LEU A 209 8.52 6.70 11.87
CA LEU A 209 8.42 7.28 13.21
C LEU A 209 8.07 8.78 13.16
N ARG A 210 8.65 9.52 12.21
CA ARG A 210 8.36 10.94 12.03
C ARG A 210 6.93 11.16 11.54
N ASP A 211 6.48 10.39 10.55
CA ASP A 211 5.12 10.49 10.00
C ASP A 211 4.06 10.13 11.05
N LEU A 212 4.34 9.16 11.92
CA LEU A 212 3.47 8.82 13.06
C LEU A 212 3.36 9.97 14.06
N GLU A 213 4.46 10.63 14.41
CA GLU A 213 4.43 11.76 15.35
C GLU A 213 3.68 12.96 14.73
N GLU A 214 3.89 13.24 13.44
CA GLU A 214 3.14 14.26 12.70
C GLU A 214 1.64 13.94 12.65
N SER A 215 1.27 12.70 12.34
CA SER A 215 -0.13 12.25 12.33
C SER A 215 -0.78 12.37 13.71
N LYS A 216 -0.07 12.02 14.79
CA LYS A 216 -0.53 12.19 16.17
C LYS A 216 -0.81 13.65 16.50
N SER A 217 0.08 14.58 16.14
CA SER A 217 -0.15 16.02 16.37
C SER A 217 -1.35 16.54 15.57
N THR A 218 -1.51 16.10 14.32
CA THR A 218 -2.64 16.48 13.47
C THR A 218 -3.96 15.94 14.02
N PHE A 219 -3.96 14.69 14.49
CA PHE A 219 -5.11 14.06 15.11
C PHE A 219 -5.52 14.76 16.40
N GLN A 220 -4.58 15.07 17.29
CA GLN A 220 -4.85 15.82 18.52
C GLN A 220 -5.46 17.19 18.22
N THR A 221 -4.89 17.94 17.29
CA THR A 221 -5.39 19.27 16.91
C THR A 221 -6.80 19.20 16.33
N THR A 222 -7.08 18.20 15.48
CA THR A 222 -8.40 18.00 14.88
C THR A 222 -9.42 17.56 15.93
N PHE A 223 -9.01 16.69 16.85
CA PHE A 223 -9.86 16.22 17.94
C PHE A 223 -10.23 17.35 18.90
N GLU A 224 -9.28 18.21 19.27
CA GLU A 224 -9.54 19.40 20.09
C GLU A 224 -10.55 20.36 19.43
N LEU A 225 -10.40 20.62 18.12
CA LEU A 225 -11.34 21.42 17.33
C LEU A 225 -12.76 20.85 17.36
N VAL A 226 -12.90 19.53 17.15
CA VAL A 226 -14.21 18.84 17.18
C VAL A 226 -14.82 18.85 18.58
N ALA A 227 -14.02 18.57 19.61
CA ALA A 227 -14.49 18.55 21.00
C ALA A 227 -15.03 19.93 21.43
N GLN A 228 -14.32 21.01 21.09
CA GLN A 228 -14.78 22.38 21.36
C GLN A 228 -16.05 22.73 20.57
N GLY A 229 -16.14 22.32 19.31
CA GLY A 229 -17.36 22.49 18.50
C GLY A 229 -18.57 21.76 19.10
N PHE A 230 -18.35 20.57 19.65
CA PHE A 230 -19.42 19.79 20.28
C PHE A 230 -19.89 20.39 21.61
N GLU A 231 -18.96 20.88 22.44
CA GLU A 231 -19.30 21.54 23.71
C GLU A 231 -20.10 22.83 23.49
N THR A 232 -19.70 23.65 22.52
CA THR A 232 -20.41 24.90 22.18
C THR A 232 -21.80 24.62 21.62
N GLN A 233 -21.96 23.59 20.78
CA GLN A 233 -23.26 23.18 20.26
C GLN A 233 -24.17 22.61 21.36
N TYR A 234 -23.66 21.78 22.26
CA TYR A 234 -24.42 21.25 23.40
C TYR A 234 -24.91 22.37 24.33
N ARG A 235 -24.04 23.32 24.67
CA ARG A 235 -24.40 24.47 25.53
C ARG A 235 -25.52 25.31 24.91
N SER A 236 -25.47 25.56 23.59
CA SER A 236 -26.52 26.31 22.88
C SER A 236 -27.88 25.60 22.87
N LEU A 237 -27.88 24.26 22.73
CA LEU A 237 -29.11 23.45 22.79
C LEU A 237 -29.71 23.43 24.20
N ALA A 238 -28.87 23.31 25.23
CA ALA A 238 -29.30 23.35 26.62
C ALA A 238 -29.91 24.71 27.00
N GLU A 239 -29.32 25.81 26.55
CA GLU A 239 -29.84 27.17 26.77
C GLU A 239 -31.18 27.40 26.05
N THR A 240 -31.33 26.89 24.82
CA THR A 240 -32.57 26.97 24.05
C THR A 240 -33.70 26.16 24.71
N LEU A 241 -33.39 24.96 25.20
CA LEU A 241 -34.37 24.11 25.90
C LEU A 241 -34.79 24.72 27.24
N THR A 242 -33.84 25.27 27.99
CA THR A 242 -34.12 25.89 29.30
C THR A 242 -34.97 27.15 29.14
N SER A 243 -34.68 27.99 28.13
CA SER A 243 -35.44 29.22 27.89
C SER A 243 -36.87 28.96 27.40
N THR A 244 -37.09 27.93 26.56
CA THR A 244 -38.44 27.54 26.11
C THR A 244 -39.29 26.97 27.24
N LEU A 245 -38.71 26.14 28.11
CA LEU A 245 -39.40 25.61 29.29
C LEU A 245 -39.78 26.74 30.28
N GLY A 246 -38.86 27.68 30.50
CA GLY A 246 -39.11 28.85 31.35
C GLY A 246 -40.20 29.80 30.81
N ASN A 247 -40.37 29.88 29.48
CA ASN A 247 -41.45 30.65 28.86
C ASN A 247 -42.81 29.96 29.01
N LEU A 248 -42.87 28.63 28.84
CA LEU A 248 -44.09 27.85 29.02
C LEU A 248 -44.62 27.92 30.45
N GLN A 249 -43.75 27.77 31.45
CA GLN A 249 -44.15 27.83 32.85
C GLN A 249 -44.72 29.20 33.22
N ARG A 250 -44.13 30.29 32.70
CA ARG A 250 -44.68 31.65 32.88
C ARG A 250 -46.06 31.81 32.24
N GLY A 251 -46.26 31.28 31.03
CA GLY A 251 -47.55 31.29 30.35
C GLY A 251 -48.66 30.57 31.11
N VAL A 252 -48.36 29.40 31.70
CA VAL A 252 -49.32 28.62 32.51
C VAL A 252 -49.72 29.36 33.79
N THR A 253 -48.77 29.96 34.50
CA THR A 253 -49.07 30.73 35.73
C THR A 253 -49.87 32.00 35.46
N GLY A 254 -49.71 32.62 34.28
CA GLY A 254 -50.51 33.78 33.89
C GLY A 254 -51.99 33.41 33.66
N LEU A 255 -52.22 32.29 32.96
CA LEU A 255 -53.57 31.82 32.66
C LEU A 255 -54.38 31.45 33.92
N GLU A 256 -53.74 30.85 34.91
CA GLU A 256 -54.36 30.54 36.21
C GLU A 256 -54.85 31.81 36.92
N LYS A 257 -54.04 32.88 36.88
CA LYS A 257 -54.36 34.18 37.49
C LYS A 257 -55.55 34.86 36.81
N ASP A 258 -55.65 34.78 35.49
CA ASP A 258 -56.75 35.37 34.71
C ASP A 258 -58.08 34.63 34.96
N ILE A 259 -58.04 33.29 35.07
CA ILE A 259 -59.21 32.46 35.40
C ILE A 259 -59.77 32.84 36.78
N GLN A 260 -58.89 33.05 37.76
CA GLN A 260 -59.31 33.41 39.12
C GLN A 260 -59.91 34.82 39.19
N SER A 261 -59.36 35.77 38.43
CA SER A 261 -59.91 37.13 38.31
C SER A 261 -61.32 37.11 37.72
N SER A 262 -61.52 36.38 36.62
CA SER A 262 -62.81 36.30 35.92
C SER A 262 -63.91 35.64 36.76
N SER A 263 -63.56 34.67 37.62
CA SER A 263 -64.51 34.06 38.57
C SER A 263 -65.06 35.05 39.60
N SER A 264 -64.25 36.03 40.02
CA SER A 264 -64.68 37.05 40.99
C SER A 264 -65.70 38.04 40.41
N GLU A 265 -65.58 38.36 39.12
CA GLU A 265 -66.51 39.24 38.39
C GLU A 265 -67.88 38.59 38.17
N ILE A 266 -67.92 37.27 37.93
CA ILE A 266 -69.18 36.54 37.76
C ILE A 266 -69.99 36.52 39.08
N ASN A 267 -69.31 36.44 40.22
CA ASN A 267 -69.97 36.43 41.53
C ASN A 267 -70.57 37.81 41.90
N SER A 268 -69.90 38.90 41.55
CA SER A 268 -70.42 40.25 41.79
C SER A 268 -71.66 40.54 40.94
N LEU A 269 -71.65 40.14 39.67
CA LEU A 269 -72.81 40.27 38.77
C LEU A 269 -74.03 39.47 39.28
N ARG A 270 -73.79 38.26 39.78
CA ARG A 270 -74.84 37.40 40.35
C ARG A 270 -75.50 38.02 41.59
N GLN A 271 -74.75 38.75 42.42
CA GLN A 271 -75.32 39.46 43.58
C GLN A 271 -76.18 40.66 43.16
N ALA A 272 -75.71 41.47 42.19
CA ALA A 272 -76.47 42.61 41.69
C ALA A 272 -77.82 42.17 41.08
N LEU A 273 -77.82 41.07 40.31
CA LEU A 273 -79.04 40.55 39.68
C LEU A 273 -80.09 40.11 40.71
N ARG A 274 -79.66 39.49 41.82
CA ARG A 274 -80.55 39.08 42.91
C ARG A 274 -81.20 40.26 43.64
N ALA A 275 -80.45 41.34 43.84
CA ALA A 275 -80.98 42.54 44.49
C ALA A 275 -82.11 43.18 43.68
N VAL A 276 -81.92 43.30 42.35
CA VAL A 276 -82.92 43.86 41.44
C VAL A 276 -84.19 42.99 41.37
N HIS A 277 -84.02 41.67 41.34
CA HIS A 277 -85.15 40.74 41.32
C HIS A 277 -86.04 40.88 42.56
N ASN A 278 -85.44 40.97 43.74
CA ASN A 278 -86.18 41.11 45.00
C ASN A 278 -86.94 42.45 45.10
N GLU A 279 -86.34 43.56 44.64
CA GLU A 279 -87.02 44.86 44.64
C GLU A 279 -88.22 44.89 43.67
N THR A 280 -88.12 44.16 42.56
CA THR A 280 -89.21 44.07 41.56
C THR A 280 -90.43 43.32 42.12
N LEU A 281 -90.21 42.22 42.86
CA LEU A 281 -91.28 41.48 43.53
C LEU A 281 -91.98 42.34 44.59
N ARG A 282 -91.20 43.06 45.40
CA ARG A 282 -91.74 43.94 46.47
C ARG A 282 -92.67 45.03 45.91
N ARG A 283 -92.30 45.65 44.78
CA ARG A 283 -93.13 46.67 44.11
C ARG A 283 -94.42 46.11 43.53
N SER A 284 -94.44 44.84 43.12
CA SER A 284 -95.63 44.20 42.54
C SER A 284 -96.74 44.03 43.58
N ASP A 285 -96.40 43.68 44.83
CA ASP A 285 -97.37 43.46 45.91
C ASP A 285 -98.05 44.77 46.38
N GLU A 286 -97.30 45.88 46.43
CA GLU A 286 -97.84 47.21 46.78
C GLU A 286 -98.90 47.70 45.78
N ILE A 287 -98.71 47.42 44.49
CA ILE A 287 -99.64 47.86 43.43
C ILE A 287 -100.95 47.07 43.49
N ALA A 288 -100.89 45.75 43.75
CA ALA A 288 -102.06 44.89 43.81
C ALA A 288 -103.02 45.26 44.96
N TRP A 289 -102.50 45.66 46.12
CA TRP A 289 -103.31 46.05 47.27
C TRP A 289 -104.09 47.35 47.01
N THR A 290 -103.42 48.37 46.45
CA THR A 290 -103.98 49.70 46.21
C THR A 290 -105.14 49.65 45.19
N GLN A 291 -105.03 48.78 44.18
CA GLN A 291 -106.03 48.66 43.12
C GLN A 291 -107.34 47.99 43.58
N LYS A 292 -107.26 47.11 44.59
CA LYS A 292 -108.44 46.42 45.14
C LYS A 292 -109.32 47.34 45.98
N GLN A 293 -108.73 48.29 46.70
CA GLN A 293 -109.48 49.24 47.53
C GLN A 293 -110.23 50.28 46.70
N ASN A 294 -109.62 50.70 45.59
CA ASN A 294 -110.16 51.77 44.74
C ASN A 294 -111.38 51.33 43.92
N THR A 295 -111.46 50.04 43.54
CA THR A 295 -112.60 49.49 42.78
C THR A 295 -113.86 49.31 43.64
N ALA A 296 -113.73 49.00 44.92
CA ALA A 296 -114.87 48.87 45.83
C ALA A 296 -115.56 50.22 46.08
N MET A 297 -114.78 51.26 46.38
CA MET A 297 -115.26 52.62 46.69
C MET A 297 -115.97 53.28 45.51
N ASN A 298 -115.51 53.04 44.28
CA ASN A 298 -116.16 53.58 43.08
C ASN A 298 -117.54 52.97 42.82
N SER A 299 -117.80 51.73 43.25
CA SER A 299 -119.10 51.08 43.04
C SER A 299 -120.20 51.63 43.95
N GLU A 300 -119.85 52.03 45.17
CA GLU A 300 -120.78 52.56 46.17
C GLU A 300 -121.25 53.98 45.81
N LEU A 301 -120.33 54.80 45.28
CA LEU A 301 -120.63 56.15 44.79
C LEU A 301 -121.62 56.14 43.61
N ALA A 302 -121.47 55.17 42.71
CA ALA A 302 -122.32 55.02 41.53
C ALA A 302 -123.77 54.63 41.88
N LEU A 303 -123.97 53.82 42.94
CA LEU A 303 -125.30 53.44 43.41
C LEU A 303 -126.02 54.59 44.12
N SER A 304 -125.28 55.42 44.88
CA SER A 304 -125.82 56.63 45.53
C SER A 304 -126.30 57.68 44.52
N LEU A 305 -125.50 57.91 43.47
CA LEU A 305 -125.82 58.89 42.41
C LEU A 305 -127.08 58.53 41.63
N LYS A 306 -127.28 57.23 41.35
CA LYS A 306 -128.45 56.71 40.64
C LYS A 306 -129.74 56.93 41.43
N SER A 307 -129.69 56.75 42.76
CA SER A 307 -130.84 56.95 43.64
C SER A 307 -131.27 58.42 43.74
N GLN A 308 -130.32 59.36 43.72
CA GLN A 308 -130.62 60.79 43.80
C GLN A 308 -131.20 61.35 42.50
N LEU A 309 -130.78 60.85 41.34
CA LEU A 309 -131.32 61.29 40.04
C LEU A 309 -132.78 60.88 39.85
N GLN A 310 -133.19 59.73 40.39
CA GLN A 310 -134.53 59.20 40.17
C GLN A 310 -135.62 59.96 40.94
N SER A 311 -135.30 60.60 42.08
CA SER A 311 -136.29 61.37 42.86
C SER A 311 -136.50 62.81 42.36
N VAL A 312 -135.63 63.33 41.50
CA VAL A 312 -135.72 64.70 40.96
C VAL A 312 -136.61 64.74 39.71
N THR A 313 -136.61 63.68 38.91
CA THR A 313 -137.39 63.62 37.66
C THR A 313 -138.90 63.55 37.86
N GLU A 314 -139.41 62.97 38.96
CA GLU A 314 -140.86 62.82 39.16
C GLU A 314 -141.54 64.10 39.70
N ASN A 315 -140.82 64.97 40.42
CA ASN A 315 -141.41 66.13 41.09
C ASN A 315 -141.52 67.38 40.19
N GLU A 316 -140.65 67.51 39.18
CA GLU A 316 -140.61 68.69 38.30
C GLU A 316 -141.60 68.60 37.13
N ILE A 317 -141.94 67.38 36.66
CA ILE A 317 -142.85 67.19 35.53
C ILE A 317 -144.32 67.43 35.93
N ALA A 318 -144.69 67.16 37.19
CA ALA A 318 -146.04 67.43 37.69
C ALA A 318 -146.35 68.94 37.84
N LYS A 319 -145.35 69.75 38.20
CA LYS A 319 -145.49 71.22 38.35
C LYS A 319 -145.58 71.98 37.03
N LEU A 320 -145.04 71.41 35.95
CA LEU A 320 -145.06 72.05 34.64
C LEU A 320 -146.42 71.90 33.93
N GLY A 321 -147.17 70.83 34.22
CA GLY A 321 -148.50 70.60 33.64
C GLY A 321 -149.58 71.54 34.15
N GLU A 322 -149.51 71.96 35.41
CA GLU A 322 -150.51 72.82 36.07
C GLU A 322 -150.44 74.27 35.56
N ASN A 323 -149.22 74.80 35.38
CA ASN A 323 -149.00 76.16 34.88
C ASN A 323 -149.42 76.37 33.41
N VAL A 324 -149.40 75.31 32.60
CA VAL A 324 -149.83 75.38 31.18
C VAL A 324 -151.36 75.39 31.07
N GLY A 325 -152.05 74.78 32.03
CA GLY A 325 -153.51 74.83 32.12
C GLY A 325 -154.04 76.24 32.39
N ASP A 326 -153.47 76.94 33.36
CA ASP A 326 -153.90 78.29 33.77
C ASP A 326 -153.63 79.39 32.73
N PHE A 327 -152.62 79.17 31.88
CA PHE A 327 -152.33 80.07 30.77
C PHE A 327 -153.40 79.99 29.67
N SER A 328 -153.95 78.81 29.42
CA SER A 328 -154.97 78.60 28.38
C SER A 328 -156.30 79.27 28.75
N THR A 329 -156.71 79.20 30.01
CA THR A 329 -157.94 79.82 30.52
C THR A 329 -157.87 81.36 30.52
N SER A 330 -156.68 81.92 30.69
CA SER A 330 -156.47 83.38 30.63
C SER A 330 -156.55 83.94 29.20
N LEU A 331 -156.22 83.11 28.20
CA LEU A 331 -156.16 83.53 26.80
C LEU A 331 -157.54 83.57 26.13
N GLU A 332 -158.43 82.65 26.48
CA GLU A 332 -159.82 82.67 25.96
C GLU A 332 -160.65 83.83 26.53
N TRP A 333 -160.42 84.21 27.79
CA TRP A 333 -161.06 85.37 28.41
C TRP A 333 -160.70 86.68 27.68
N LEU A 334 -159.45 86.82 27.22
CA LEU A 334 -159.02 87.96 26.42
C LEU A 334 -159.69 87.97 25.04
N GLN A 335 -159.85 86.80 24.42
CA GLN A 335 -160.49 86.69 23.11
C GLN A 335 -161.96 87.12 23.13
N GLY A 336 -162.70 86.78 24.20
CA GLY A 336 -164.08 87.23 24.38
C GLY A 336 -164.22 88.75 24.57
N ARG A 337 -163.21 89.39 25.17
CA ARG A 337 -163.23 90.83 25.50
C ARG A 337 -162.88 91.73 24.32
N VAL A 338 -162.09 91.23 23.37
CA VAL A 338 -161.78 91.94 22.12
C VAL A 338 -162.97 91.91 21.14
N GLY A 339 -163.76 90.83 21.13
CA GLY A 339 -164.98 90.76 20.32
C GLY A 339 -166.04 91.80 20.72
N GLN A 340 -166.23 92.01 22.02
CA GLN A 340 -167.18 93.01 22.53
C GLN A 340 -166.75 94.47 22.34
N MET A 341 -165.45 94.75 22.15
CA MET A 341 -164.97 96.12 21.93
C MET A 341 -165.13 96.61 20.49
N LEU A 342 -165.26 95.72 19.49
CA LEU A 342 -165.50 96.14 18.11
C LEU A 342 -166.99 96.35 17.78
N GLU A 343 -167.90 95.79 18.59
CA GLU A 343 -169.33 96.18 18.59
C GLU A 343 -169.62 97.52 19.32
N GLN A 344 -168.66 98.09 20.06
CA GLN A 344 -168.78 99.42 20.70
C GLN A 344 -168.11 100.58 19.93
N GLY A 345 -167.55 100.30 18.74
CA GLY A 345 -167.12 101.32 17.77
C GLY A 345 -168.22 101.71 16.78
N GLU A 346 -169.48 101.54 17.17
CA GLU A 346 -170.62 102.22 16.56
C GLU A 346 -170.49 103.73 16.82
N SER A 347 -170.81 104.58 15.84
CA SER A 347 -171.34 105.93 16.10
C SER A 347 -170.40 107.02 16.67
N ALA A 348 -169.46 107.52 15.86
CA ALA A 348 -168.95 108.90 15.95
C ALA A 348 -168.52 109.37 14.54
N SER A 349 -169.47 109.75 13.68
CA SER A 349 -170.05 111.12 13.57
C SER A 349 -169.09 112.07 12.83
N LYS A 350 -169.16 112.18 11.50
CA LYS A 350 -170.05 113.02 10.66
C LYS A 350 -169.87 114.55 10.84
N VAL A 351 -169.51 115.20 9.70
CA VAL A 351 -169.77 116.62 9.27
C VAL A 351 -169.04 117.69 10.10
N GLY A 352 -168.11 118.52 9.60
CA GLY A 352 -168.12 119.51 8.51
C GLY A 352 -167.44 120.80 9.07
N ILE A 353 -166.70 121.65 8.34
CA ILE A 353 -167.24 122.90 7.74
C ILE A 353 -166.12 123.76 7.07
N SER A 354 -166.46 124.22 5.85
CA SER A 354 -166.19 125.49 5.12
C SER A 354 -164.81 126.09 4.77
N SER A 355 -164.74 126.41 3.46
CA SER A 355 -164.52 127.73 2.83
C SER A 355 -163.12 128.18 2.43
N THR A 356 -162.86 128.20 1.11
CA THR A 356 -162.51 129.42 0.33
C THR A 356 -162.86 129.13 -1.14
N VAL A 357 -163.83 129.90 -1.68
CA VAL A 357 -163.70 130.85 -2.82
C VAL A 357 -163.60 130.21 -4.19
#